data_AF-A0A357ZGJ0-F1
#
_entry.id   AF-A0A357ZGJ0-F1
#
_cell.length_a   1.000
_cell.length_b   1.000
_cell.length_c   1.000
_cell.angle_alpha   90.00
_cell.angle_beta   90.00
_cell.angle_gamma   90.00
#
_symmetry.space_group_name_H-M   'P 1'
#
loop_
_entity.id
_entity.type
_entity.pdbx_description
1 polymer ?
#
loop_
_entity_poly.entity_id
_entity_poly.type
_entity_poly.pdbx_seq_one_letter_code
_entity_poly.pdbx_strand_id
1 'polypeptide(L)'
;MKSGELAKLAGVTQRTLRHYRDIGLLKEPQRDGNGYCDYRMQDLARVLRIKNLTALGFSLEKTAQMLANLDDVDSDAAVDYLDNLDCELVKQIELIEQKRNIIAKLKKHPAAVDVPADSARLITRLVNEGHLPEHIGVERGLIALASHLIDEDEMHEIAGLIDVASGEEFRELSSNINKWFFALTPDTPEEEKRNFVQASLNFMDRIIGARDVGLADESSQMASDLLNVYVGESYNAAQAEVLKRIEEEYTARLLSKDGAGD
;
A
#
# COMPACT_ATOMS: atom_id res chain seq x y z
N MET A 1 8.00 -52.03 -14.39
CA MET A 1 7.13 -50.95 -14.92
C MET A 1 7.99 -49.85 -15.54
N LYS A 2 7.66 -49.36 -16.74
CA LYS A 2 8.46 -48.31 -17.40
C LYS A 2 8.20 -46.93 -16.80
N SER A 3 9.13 -45.99 -16.98
CA SER A 3 9.00 -44.61 -16.46
C SER A 3 7.73 -43.90 -16.92
N GLY A 4 7.27 -44.13 -18.16
CA GLY A 4 6.04 -43.51 -18.68
C GLY A 4 4.77 -44.06 -18.03
N GLU A 5 4.77 -45.35 -17.70
CA GLU A 5 3.66 -46.02 -17.02
C GLU A 5 3.60 -45.59 -15.54
N LEU A 6 4.76 -45.52 -14.87
CA LEU A 6 4.88 -44.96 -13.51
C LEU A 6 4.35 -43.52 -13.45
N ALA A 7 4.79 -42.67 -14.38
CA ALA A 7 4.36 -41.28 -14.48
C ALA A 7 2.84 -41.16 -14.63
N LYS A 8 2.27 -41.98 -15.53
CA LYS A 8 0.83 -42.01 -15.78
C LYS A 8 0.04 -42.45 -14.55
N LEU A 9 0.46 -43.52 -13.87
CA LEU A 9 -0.22 -44.02 -12.68
C LEU A 9 -0.11 -43.06 -11.49
N ALA A 10 1.04 -42.40 -11.32
CA ALA A 10 1.23 -41.40 -10.26
C ALA A 10 0.58 -40.04 -10.59
N GLY A 11 0.17 -39.82 -11.86
CA GLY A 11 -0.31 -38.54 -12.34
C GLY A 11 0.74 -37.44 -12.20
N VAL A 12 1.98 -37.73 -12.61
CA VAL A 12 3.12 -36.81 -12.67
C VAL A 12 3.75 -36.86 -14.06
N THR A 13 4.63 -35.92 -14.39
CA THR A 13 5.36 -35.97 -15.67
C THR A 13 6.61 -36.85 -15.55
N GLN A 14 7.10 -37.39 -16.68
CA GLN A 14 8.41 -38.05 -16.69
C GLN A 14 9.56 -37.10 -16.29
N ARG A 15 9.40 -35.78 -16.55
CA ARG A 15 10.33 -34.74 -16.07
C ARG A 15 10.35 -34.66 -14.55
N THR A 16 9.18 -34.74 -13.91
CA THR A 16 9.04 -34.78 -12.44
C THR A 16 9.74 -36.01 -11.86
N LEU A 17 9.54 -37.19 -12.46
CA LEU A 17 10.25 -38.41 -12.04
C LEU A 17 11.77 -38.27 -12.17
N ARG A 18 12.25 -37.69 -13.27
CA ARG A 18 13.68 -37.42 -13.45
C ARG A 18 14.21 -36.53 -12.34
N HIS A 19 13.52 -35.41 -12.09
CA HIS A 19 13.89 -34.47 -11.04
C HIS A 19 13.95 -35.13 -9.66
N TYR A 20 12.97 -35.96 -9.29
CA TYR A 20 12.99 -36.68 -8.02
C TYR A 20 14.19 -37.63 -7.89
N ARG A 21 14.70 -38.18 -8.98
CA ARG A 21 15.94 -38.99 -8.93
C ARG A 21 17.17 -38.13 -8.80
N ASP A 22 17.22 -37.03 -9.56
CA ASP A 22 18.37 -36.12 -9.57
C ASP A 22 18.65 -35.56 -8.17
N ILE A 23 17.59 -35.34 -7.38
CA ILE A 23 17.66 -34.88 -5.98
C ILE A 23 17.63 -36.03 -4.94
N GLY A 24 17.70 -37.29 -5.38
CA GLY A 24 17.79 -38.47 -4.51
C GLY A 24 16.49 -38.89 -3.81
N LEU A 25 15.37 -38.24 -4.09
CA LEU A 25 14.04 -38.55 -3.54
C LEU A 25 13.45 -39.86 -4.07
N LEU A 26 13.82 -40.27 -5.28
CA LEU A 26 13.45 -41.55 -5.89
C LEU A 26 14.72 -42.29 -6.31
N LYS A 27 14.86 -43.56 -5.93
CA LYS A 27 16.02 -44.36 -6.31
C LYS A 27 16.03 -44.61 -7.81
N GLU A 28 17.22 -44.64 -8.41
CA GLU A 28 17.36 -45.05 -9.80
C GLU A 28 17.08 -46.57 -9.91
N PRO A 29 16.13 -46.99 -10.76
CA PRO A 29 15.81 -48.41 -10.91
C PRO A 29 16.99 -49.14 -11.54
N GLN A 30 17.20 -50.40 -11.14
CA GLN A 30 18.21 -51.26 -11.76
C GLN A 30 17.95 -51.34 -13.27
N ARG A 31 19.03 -51.18 -14.05
CA ARG A 31 18.99 -51.38 -15.49
C ARG A 31 19.00 -52.88 -15.76
N ASP A 32 17.96 -53.37 -16.42
CA ASP A 32 17.98 -54.73 -16.94
C ASP A 32 19.00 -54.82 -18.10
N GLY A 33 19.52 -56.01 -18.36
CA GLY A 33 20.53 -56.27 -19.40
C GLY A 33 20.13 -55.85 -20.83
N ASN A 34 18.87 -55.46 -21.05
CA ASN A 34 18.34 -54.93 -22.30
C ASN A 34 18.32 -53.38 -22.36
N GLY A 35 18.94 -52.68 -21.40
CA GLY A 35 19.07 -51.21 -21.39
C GLY A 35 17.83 -50.44 -20.91
N TYR A 36 16.78 -51.13 -20.48
CA TYR A 36 15.58 -50.49 -19.94
C TYR A 36 15.57 -50.48 -18.41
N CYS A 37 15.08 -49.37 -17.85
CA CYS A 37 14.85 -49.18 -16.42
C CYS A 37 13.45 -49.65 -16.03
N ASP A 38 13.37 -50.54 -15.03
CA ASP A 38 12.12 -51.11 -14.54
C ASP A 38 11.84 -50.72 -13.09
N TYR A 39 10.82 -49.89 -12.89
CA TYR A 39 10.31 -49.49 -11.57
C TYR A 39 9.40 -50.58 -10.99
N ARG A 40 9.41 -50.70 -9.67
CA ARG A 40 8.58 -51.60 -8.85
C ARG A 40 7.37 -50.85 -8.28
N MET A 41 6.41 -51.60 -7.72
CA MET A 41 5.24 -51.00 -7.05
C MET A 41 5.61 -50.10 -5.86
N GLN A 42 6.72 -50.40 -5.18
CA GLN A 42 7.24 -49.56 -4.09
C GLN A 42 7.66 -48.17 -4.59
N ASP A 43 8.17 -48.06 -5.82
CA ASP A 43 8.52 -46.78 -6.41
C ASP A 43 7.25 -45.95 -6.71
N LEU A 44 6.18 -46.59 -7.17
CA LEU A 44 4.88 -45.93 -7.34
C LEU A 44 4.33 -45.41 -6.01
N ALA A 45 4.33 -46.24 -4.97
CA ALA A 45 3.90 -45.82 -3.63
C ALA A 45 4.73 -44.63 -3.12
N ARG A 46 6.05 -44.65 -3.34
CA ARG A 46 6.93 -43.54 -2.96
C ARG A 46 6.60 -42.25 -3.72
N VAL A 47 6.41 -42.32 -5.03
CA VAL A 47 6.04 -41.14 -5.84
C VAL A 47 4.69 -40.56 -5.41
N LEU A 48 3.71 -41.41 -5.07
CA LEU A 48 2.42 -40.97 -4.54
C LEU A 48 2.55 -40.26 -3.18
N ARG A 49 3.40 -40.79 -2.27
CA ARG A 49 3.67 -40.12 -0.99
C ARG A 49 4.35 -38.76 -1.18
N ILE A 50 5.35 -38.66 -2.07
CA ILE A 50 6.00 -37.39 -2.44
C ILE A 50 4.96 -36.38 -2.95
N LYS A 51 4.06 -36.82 -3.82
CA LYS A 51 3.00 -35.97 -4.38
C LYS A 51 2.05 -35.46 -3.30
N ASN A 52 1.62 -36.31 -2.38
CA ASN A 52 0.71 -35.90 -1.30
C ASN A 52 1.35 -34.88 -0.37
N LEU A 53 2.63 -35.07 -0.01
CA LEU A 53 3.35 -34.12 0.84
C LEU A 53 3.58 -32.79 0.12
N THR A 54 4.02 -32.82 -1.14
CA THR A 54 4.20 -31.56 -1.89
C THR A 54 2.88 -30.81 -2.12
N ALA A 55 1.75 -31.51 -2.22
CA ALA A 55 0.41 -30.90 -2.30
C ALA A 55 -0.02 -30.21 -0.98
N LEU A 56 0.50 -30.64 0.16
CA LEU A 56 0.31 -29.97 1.46
C LEU A 56 1.21 -28.74 1.64
N GLY A 57 2.03 -28.39 0.63
CA GLY A 57 2.93 -27.23 0.69
C GLY A 57 4.33 -27.57 1.20
N PHE A 58 4.66 -28.85 1.43
CA PHE A 58 6.02 -29.24 1.78
C PHE A 58 6.98 -28.97 0.62
N SER A 59 8.13 -28.35 0.93
CA SER A 59 9.24 -28.31 -0.01
C SER A 59 9.76 -29.73 -0.27
N LEU A 60 10.49 -29.92 -1.37
CA LEU A 60 11.05 -31.23 -1.72
C LEU A 60 12.08 -31.72 -0.69
N GLU A 61 12.85 -30.81 -0.10
CA GLU A 61 13.80 -31.13 0.99
C GLU A 61 13.07 -31.64 2.24
N LYS A 62 12.02 -30.93 2.66
CA LYS A 62 11.18 -31.32 3.81
C LYS A 62 10.46 -32.65 3.55
N THR A 63 10.00 -32.86 2.32
CA THR A 63 9.39 -34.12 1.87
C THR A 63 10.38 -35.29 1.99
N ALA A 64 11.66 -35.09 1.66
CA ALA A 64 12.68 -36.13 1.79
C ALA A 64 12.92 -36.52 3.25
N GLN A 65 13.00 -35.55 4.15
CA GLN A 65 13.15 -35.77 5.60
C GLN A 65 11.94 -36.53 6.16
N MET A 66 10.72 -36.13 5.78
CA MET A 66 9.51 -36.83 6.20
C MET A 66 9.46 -38.28 5.74
N LEU A 67 9.82 -38.53 4.49
CA LEU A 67 9.84 -39.89 3.97
C LEU A 67 10.89 -40.75 4.66
N ALA A 68 12.03 -40.19 5.06
CA ALA A 68 13.03 -40.91 5.87
C ALA A 68 12.46 -41.25 7.26
N ASN A 69 11.85 -40.28 7.94
CA ASN A 69 11.27 -40.47 9.28
C ASN A 69 10.06 -41.39 9.30
N LEU A 70 9.30 -41.48 8.20
CA LEU A 70 8.16 -42.39 8.05
C LEU A 70 8.56 -43.80 7.58
N ASP A 71 9.74 -43.93 6.98
CA ASP A 71 10.32 -45.23 6.60
C ASP A 71 11.07 -45.85 7.81
N ASP A 72 11.62 -45.01 8.71
CA ASP A 72 11.96 -45.38 10.09
C ASP A 72 10.70 -45.33 10.98
N VAL A 73 10.66 -46.08 12.09
CA VAL A 73 9.44 -46.24 12.92
C VAL A 73 9.21 -45.04 13.87
N ASP A 74 9.69 -43.85 13.52
CA ASP A 74 9.59 -42.66 14.38
C ASP A 74 8.41 -41.77 13.97
N SER A 75 7.21 -42.26 14.29
CA SER A 75 5.93 -41.63 13.96
C SER A 75 5.72 -40.29 14.69
N ASP A 76 6.38 -40.08 15.84
CA ASP A 76 6.15 -38.90 16.67
C ASP A 76 6.77 -37.64 16.04
N ALA A 77 7.99 -37.77 15.47
CA ALA A 77 8.62 -36.70 14.71
C ALA A 77 7.83 -36.28 13.45
N ALA A 78 7.04 -37.20 12.89
CA ALA A 78 6.17 -36.91 11.75
C ALA A 78 4.96 -36.05 12.14
N VAL A 79 4.38 -36.32 13.31
CA VAL A 79 3.22 -35.60 13.86
C VAL A 79 3.61 -34.19 14.29
N ASP A 80 4.68 -34.05 15.08
CA ASP A 80 5.16 -32.74 15.55
C ASP A 80 5.39 -31.75 14.41
N TYR A 81 5.85 -32.26 13.27
CA TYR A 81 6.12 -31.44 12.11
C TYR A 81 4.87 -31.05 11.32
N LEU A 82 3.86 -31.93 11.27
CA LEU A 82 2.55 -31.60 10.70
C LEU A 82 1.88 -30.52 11.54
N ASP A 83 1.99 -30.58 12.86
CA ASP A 83 1.48 -29.55 13.77
C ASP A 83 2.19 -28.20 13.56
N ASN A 84 3.51 -28.22 13.35
CA ASN A 84 4.26 -27.01 13.01
C ASN A 84 3.82 -26.41 11.67
N LEU A 85 3.56 -27.23 10.65
CA LEU A 85 3.04 -26.76 9.36
C LEU A 85 1.64 -26.16 9.52
N ASP A 86 0.75 -26.82 10.27
CA ASP A 86 -0.59 -26.31 10.55
C ASP A 86 -0.52 -24.94 11.24
N CYS A 87 0.34 -24.79 12.25
CA CYS A 87 0.58 -23.50 12.90
C CYS A 87 1.11 -22.42 11.94
N GLU A 88 1.99 -22.78 11.00
CA GLU A 88 2.48 -21.85 9.98
C GLU A 88 1.35 -21.42 9.03
N LEU A 89 0.51 -22.36 8.59
CA LEU A 89 -0.64 -22.10 7.73
C LEU A 89 -1.67 -21.20 8.42
N VAL A 90 -1.94 -21.41 9.71
CA VAL A 90 -2.80 -20.53 10.52
C VAL A 90 -2.28 -19.10 10.49
N LYS A 91 -0.98 -18.88 10.72
CA LYS A 91 -0.36 -17.53 10.64
C LYS A 91 -0.49 -16.92 9.25
N GLN A 92 -0.34 -17.72 8.20
CA GLN A 92 -0.53 -17.25 6.82
C GLN A 92 -1.98 -16.84 6.55
N ILE A 93 -2.96 -17.60 7.05
CA ILE A 93 -4.39 -17.26 6.96
C ILE A 93 -4.66 -15.93 7.64
N GLU A 94 -4.18 -15.75 8.88
CA GLU A 94 -4.34 -14.50 9.63
C GLU A 94 -3.76 -13.30 8.85
N LEU A 95 -2.55 -13.44 8.31
CA LEU A 95 -1.93 -12.39 7.49
C LEU A 95 -2.73 -12.08 6.22
N ILE A 96 -3.24 -13.11 5.54
CA ILE A 96 -4.07 -12.94 4.34
C ILE A 96 -5.39 -12.25 4.71
N GLU A 97 -6.03 -12.62 5.81
CA GLU A 97 -7.25 -11.98 6.30
C GLU A 97 -7.02 -10.52 6.68
N GLN A 98 -5.90 -10.20 7.36
CA GLN A 98 -5.50 -8.82 7.63
C GLN A 98 -5.34 -8.01 6.34
N LYS A 99 -4.62 -8.54 5.35
CA LYS A 99 -4.47 -7.90 4.03
C LYS A 99 -5.82 -7.69 3.35
N ARG A 100 -6.72 -8.68 3.39
CA ARG A 100 -8.08 -8.56 2.84
C ARG A 100 -8.91 -7.50 3.56
N ASN A 101 -8.79 -7.38 4.88
CA ASN A 101 -9.46 -6.34 5.66
C ASN A 101 -8.94 -4.93 5.30
N ILE A 102 -7.64 -4.78 5.12
CA ILE A 102 -7.03 -3.54 4.63
C ILE A 102 -7.57 -3.22 3.23
N ILE A 103 -7.54 -4.17 2.30
CA ILE A 103 -8.09 -3.98 0.95
C ILE A 103 -9.59 -3.62 1.01
N ALA A 104 -10.38 -4.25 1.88
CA ALA A 104 -11.80 -3.94 2.03
C ALA A 104 -12.03 -2.50 2.55
N LYS A 105 -11.17 -2.01 3.45
CA LYS A 105 -11.18 -0.61 3.90
C LYS A 105 -10.76 0.33 2.77
N LEU A 106 -9.70 0.00 2.05
CA LEU A 106 -9.22 0.78 0.89
C LEU A 106 -10.24 0.83 -0.25
N LYS A 107 -11.00 -0.23 -0.50
CA LYS A 107 -12.08 -0.23 -1.51
C LYS A 107 -13.22 0.74 -1.18
N LYS A 108 -13.42 1.08 0.10
CA LYS A 108 -14.41 2.09 0.50
C LYS A 108 -13.91 3.52 0.28
N HIS A 109 -12.60 3.70 0.18
CA HIS A 109 -11.95 4.99 -0.10
C HIS A 109 -10.83 4.79 -1.15
N PRO A 110 -11.18 4.62 -2.44
CA PRO A 110 -10.22 4.37 -3.54
C PRO A 110 -9.13 5.44 -3.65
N ALA A 111 -9.41 6.61 -3.06
CA ALA A 111 -8.58 7.77 -2.88
C ALA A 111 -7.24 7.54 -2.13
N ALA A 112 -7.07 6.47 -1.35
CA ALA A 112 -5.95 6.34 -0.39
C ALA A 112 -5.01 5.13 -0.63
N VAL A 113 -5.01 4.52 -1.82
CA VAL A 113 -4.35 3.23 -2.08
C VAL A 113 -2.82 3.34 -2.23
N ASP A 114 -2.30 4.50 -2.60
CA ASP A 114 -0.90 4.75 -2.95
C ASP A 114 -0.17 5.71 -2.00
N VAL A 115 -0.73 5.93 -0.81
CA VAL A 115 -0.23 6.91 0.17
C VAL A 115 0.11 6.21 1.49
N PRO A 116 1.13 6.66 2.26
CA PRO A 116 1.42 6.13 3.60
C PRO A 116 0.18 6.05 4.51
N ALA A 117 0.21 5.13 5.47
CA ALA A 117 -0.96 4.79 6.29
C ALA A 117 -1.53 5.98 7.08
N ASP A 118 -0.67 6.89 7.53
CA ASP A 118 -1.09 8.06 8.30
C ASP A 118 -1.74 9.13 7.41
N SER A 119 -1.18 9.39 6.23
CA SER A 119 -1.82 10.30 5.26
C SER A 119 -3.08 9.70 4.63
N ALA A 120 -3.18 8.38 4.51
CA ALA A 120 -4.42 7.70 4.11
C ALA A 120 -5.58 7.98 5.09
N ARG A 121 -5.29 8.08 6.41
CA ARG A 121 -6.28 8.46 7.42
C ARG A 121 -6.69 9.92 7.27
N LEU A 122 -5.72 10.81 7.07
CA LEU A 122 -5.96 12.23 6.85
C LEU A 122 -6.81 12.48 5.59
N ILE A 123 -6.48 11.82 4.47
CA ILE A 123 -7.29 11.84 3.23
C ILE A 123 -8.72 11.39 3.50
N THR A 124 -8.89 10.25 4.18
CA THR A 124 -10.21 9.69 4.47
C THR A 124 -11.04 10.67 5.31
N ARG A 125 -10.40 11.31 6.29
CA ARG A 125 -11.03 12.30 7.15
C ARG A 125 -11.48 13.54 6.37
N LEU A 126 -10.58 14.14 5.58
CA LEU A 126 -10.87 15.32 4.78
C LEU A 126 -11.98 15.08 3.74
N VAL A 127 -12.01 13.89 3.12
CA VAL A 127 -13.10 13.51 2.20
C VAL A 127 -14.43 13.37 2.95
N ASN A 128 -14.45 12.69 4.11
CA ASN A 128 -15.67 12.52 4.90
C ASN A 128 -16.21 13.83 5.47
N GLU A 129 -15.34 14.78 5.80
CA GLU A 129 -15.69 16.10 6.30
C GLU A 129 -16.01 17.11 5.16
N GLY A 130 -15.89 16.70 3.90
CA GLY A 130 -16.21 17.52 2.73
C GLY A 130 -15.16 18.56 2.36
N HIS A 131 -13.96 18.47 2.96
CA HIS A 131 -12.80 19.32 2.69
C HIS A 131 -12.04 18.91 1.42
N LEU A 132 -12.24 17.69 0.93
CA LEU A 132 -11.71 17.22 -0.35
C LEU A 132 -12.83 16.63 -1.20
N PRO A 133 -12.74 16.70 -2.54
CA PRO A 133 -13.68 16.03 -3.42
C PRO A 133 -13.64 14.50 -3.23
N GLU A 134 -14.74 13.80 -3.54
CA GLU A 134 -14.78 12.32 -3.48
C GLU A 134 -13.78 11.65 -4.44
N HIS A 135 -13.40 12.35 -5.51
CA HIS A 135 -12.40 11.93 -6.49
C HIS A 135 -11.17 12.82 -6.37
N ILE A 136 -10.24 12.46 -5.47
CA ILE A 136 -8.94 13.12 -5.37
C ILE A 136 -7.96 12.55 -6.40
N GLY A 137 -7.28 13.44 -7.12
CA GLY A 137 -6.28 13.08 -8.14
C GLY A 137 -4.97 13.81 -7.87
N VAL A 138 -5.01 15.13 -7.99
CA VAL A 138 -3.88 16.03 -7.77
C VAL A 138 -3.63 16.24 -6.28
N GLU A 139 -4.71 16.39 -5.50
CA GLU A 139 -4.69 16.59 -4.04
C GLU A 139 -4.05 15.39 -3.33
N ARG A 140 -4.29 14.19 -3.87
CA ARG A 140 -3.67 12.95 -3.39
C ARG A 140 -2.15 12.96 -3.57
N GLY A 141 -1.68 13.38 -4.75
CA GLY A 141 -0.25 13.52 -5.02
C GLY A 141 0.40 14.57 -4.13
N LEU A 142 -0.27 15.71 -3.94
CA LEU A 142 0.16 16.76 -3.02
C LEU A 142 0.26 16.27 -1.58
N ILE A 143 -0.74 15.53 -1.07
CA ILE A 143 -0.71 14.98 0.28
C ILE A 143 0.39 13.93 0.43
N ALA A 144 0.59 13.07 -0.58
CA ALA A 144 1.67 12.09 -0.56
C ALA A 144 3.05 12.74 -0.54
N LEU A 145 3.25 13.80 -1.33
CA LEU A 145 4.49 14.59 -1.35
C LEU A 145 4.68 15.33 -0.03
N ALA A 146 3.65 16.04 0.46
CA ALA A 146 3.69 16.76 1.71
C ALA A 146 4.01 15.84 2.90
N SER A 147 3.38 14.67 2.99
CA SER A 147 3.68 13.68 4.05
C SER A 147 5.08 13.09 4.01
N HIS A 148 5.82 13.26 2.90
CA HIS A 148 7.23 12.84 2.83
C HIS A 148 8.20 13.97 3.15
N LEU A 149 7.75 15.22 3.01
CA LEU A 149 8.56 16.43 3.14
C LEU A 149 8.41 17.12 4.50
N ILE A 150 7.31 16.83 5.19
CA ILE A 150 6.92 17.37 6.50
C ILE A 150 7.26 16.33 7.58
N ASP A 151 7.73 16.77 8.74
CA ASP A 151 8.06 15.87 9.84
C ASP A 151 6.81 15.39 10.63
N GLU A 152 7.01 14.44 11.56
CA GLU A 152 5.88 13.88 12.34
C GLU A 152 5.20 14.94 13.23
N ASP A 153 5.94 15.93 13.74
CA ASP A 153 5.41 16.95 14.65
C ASP A 153 4.54 17.97 13.89
N GLU A 154 5.01 18.44 12.73
CA GLU A 154 4.27 19.30 11.81
C GLU A 154 2.99 18.62 11.29
N MET A 155 3.04 17.31 10.99
CA MET A 155 1.85 16.55 10.61
C MET A 155 0.79 16.48 11.72
N HIS A 156 1.20 16.43 12.99
CA HIS A 156 0.27 16.49 14.13
C HIS A 156 -0.35 17.89 14.28
N GLU A 157 0.40 18.95 13.99
CA GLU A 157 -0.16 20.31 13.97
C GLU A 157 -1.22 20.47 12.87
N ILE A 158 -0.93 20.00 11.66
CA ILE A 158 -1.89 19.99 10.55
C ILE A 158 -3.16 19.20 10.91
N ALA A 159 -3.01 18.04 11.56
CA ALA A 159 -4.16 17.26 12.03
C ALA A 159 -4.99 18.03 13.08
N GLY A 160 -4.34 18.80 13.97
CA GLY A 160 -5.00 19.66 14.94
C GLY A 160 -5.77 20.82 14.30
N LEU A 161 -5.32 21.36 13.17
CA LEU A 161 -6.06 22.38 12.42
C LEU A 161 -7.38 21.82 11.85
N ILE A 162 -7.39 20.56 11.44
CA ILE A 162 -8.60 19.87 10.96
C ILE A 162 -9.63 19.72 12.10
N ASP A 163 -9.18 19.48 13.34
CA ASP A 163 -10.07 19.43 14.50
C ASP A 163 -10.72 20.81 14.79
N VAL A 164 -9.97 21.90 14.64
CA VAL A 164 -10.51 23.28 14.79
C VAL A 164 -11.49 23.62 13.65
N ALA A 165 -11.24 23.09 12.46
CA ALA A 165 -12.06 23.19 11.25
C ALA A 165 -13.33 22.29 11.26
N SER A 166 -13.62 21.57 12.35
CA SER A 166 -14.66 20.52 12.35
C SER A 166 -16.13 21.00 12.45
N GLY A 167 -16.39 22.30 12.42
CA GLY A 167 -17.75 22.88 12.52
C GLY A 167 -18.55 22.82 11.21
N GLU A 168 -19.88 22.69 11.28
CA GLU A 168 -20.75 22.59 10.09
C GLU A 168 -20.63 23.81 9.15
N GLU A 169 -20.63 25.02 9.72
CA GLU A 169 -20.43 26.27 8.97
C GLU A 169 -19.07 26.31 8.25
N PHE A 170 -18.05 25.72 8.88
CA PHE A 170 -16.71 25.66 8.34
C PHE A 170 -16.61 24.64 7.20
N ARG A 171 -17.26 23.48 7.34
CA ARG A 171 -17.37 22.47 6.26
C ARG A 171 -18.07 23.04 5.04
N GLU A 172 -19.18 23.75 5.23
CA GLU A 172 -19.90 24.41 4.12
C GLU A 172 -19.02 25.43 3.41
N LEU A 173 -18.32 26.28 4.17
CA LEU A 173 -17.42 27.29 3.62
C LEU A 173 -16.27 26.66 2.83
N SER A 174 -15.62 25.64 3.38
CA SER A 174 -14.55 24.88 2.72
C SER A 174 -15.04 24.19 1.44
N SER A 175 -16.21 23.55 1.49
CA SER A 175 -16.83 22.91 0.32
C SER A 175 -17.13 23.93 -0.79
N ASN A 176 -17.62 25.12 -0.43
CA ASN A 176 -17.90 26.19 -1.38
C ASN A 176 -16.63 26.74 -2.05
N ILE A 177 -15.57 26.97 -1.27
CA ILE A 177 -14.27 27.40 -1.81
C ILE A 177 -13.71 26.34 -2.77
N ASN A 178 -13.74 25.07 -2.38
CA ASN A 178 -13.29 23.98 -3.26
C ASN A 178 -14.08 23.93 -4.57
N LYS A 179 -15.42 23.98 -4.52
CA LYS A 179 -16.26 24.00 -5.73
C LYS A 179 -15.94 25.19 -6.62
N TRP A 180 -15.69 26.36 -6.03
CA TRP A 180 -15.31 27.55 -6.79
C TRP A 180 -13.94 27.36 -7.46
N PHE A 181 -12.95 26.83 -6.73
CA PHE A 181 -11.63 26.54 -7.27
C PHE A 181 -11.67 25.64 -8.51
N PHE A 182 -12.44 24.55 -8.46
CA PHE A 182 -12.59 23.64 -9.61
C PHE A 182 -13.43 24.22 -10.76
N ALA A 183 -14.21 25.28 -10.50
CA ALA A 183 -14.96 25.99 -11.54
C ALA A 183 -14.11 27.03 -12.28
N LEU A 184 -12.94 27.41 -11.76
CA LEU A 184 -12.02 28.33 -12.44
C LEU A 184 -11.51 27.70 -13.73
N THR A 185 -11.78 28.34 -14.86
CA THR A 185 -11.29 27.99 -16.19
C THR A 185 -10.08 28.85 -16.58
N PRO A 186 -9.29 28.48 -17.61
CA PRO A 186 -8.19 29.33 -18.08
C PRO A 186 -8.58 30.77 -18.42
N ASP A 187 -9.83 30.99 -18.86
CA ASP A 187 -10.36 32.30 -19.28
C ASP A 187 -11.05 33.06 -18.13
N THR A 188 -10.90 32.60 -16.89
CA THR A 188 -11.55 33.23 -15.72
C THR A 188 -11.11 34.70 -15.58
N PRO A 189 -12.05 35.66 -15.45
CA PRO A 189 -11.73 37.07 -15.29
C PRO A 189 -10.83 37.37 -14.09
N GLU A 190 -9.94 38.35 -14.21
CA GLU A 190 -9.07 38.80 -13.10
C GLU A 190 -9.84 39.20 -11.84
N GLU A 191 -11.02 39.79 -12.01
CA GLU A 191 -11.87 40.16 -10.88
C GLU A 191 -12.34 38.94 -10.07
N GLU A 192 -12.75 37.88 -10.77
CA GLU A 192 -13.18 36.64 -10.15
C GLU A 192 -12.01 35.92 -9.46
N LYS A 193 -10.83 35.88 -10.09
CA LYS A 193 -9.60 35.35 -9.48
C LYS A 193 -9.23 36.10 -8.21
N ARG A 194 -9.31 37.45 -8.19
CA ARG A 194 -9.07 38.26 -6.98
C ARG A 194 -10.08 37.97 -5.88
N ASN A 195 -11.36 37.84 -6.22
CA ASN A 195 -12.40 37.51 -5.25
C ASN A 195 -12.16 36.13 -4.61
N PHE A 196 -11.73 35.15 -5.41
CA PHE A 196 -11.36 33.82 -4.92
C PHE A 196 -10.15 33.87 -3.96
N VAL A 197 -9.09 34.59 -4.33
CA VAL A 197 -7.89 34.76 -3.48
C VAL A 197 -8.28 35.37 -2.14
N GLN A 198 -9.06 36.45 -2.14
CA GLN A 198 -9.51 37.10 -0.91
C GLN A 198 -10.39 36.20 -0.04
N ALA A 199 -11.31 35.44 -0.66
CA ALA A 199 -12.15 34.50 0.07
C ALA A 199 -11.34 33.38 0.74
N SER A 200 -10.33 32.86 0.03
CA SER A 200 -9.41 31.83 0.53
C SER A 200 -8.53 32.35 1.67
N LEU A 201 -7.99 33.57 1.56
CA LEU A 201 -7.21 34.19 2.64
C LEU A 201 -8.06 34.43 3.89
N ASN A 202 -9.29 34.92 3.74
CA ASN A 202 -10.23 35.09 4.86
C ASN A 202 -10.59 33.75 5.52
N PHE A 203 -10.67 32.67 4.74
CA PHE A 203 -10.87 31.32 5.25
C PHE A 203 -9.65 30.85 6.05
N MET A 204 -8.44 31.03 5.53
CA MET A 204 -7.20 30.68 6.25
C MET A 204 -7.02 31.50 7.53
N ASP A 205 -7.36 32.79 7.53
CA ASP A 205 -7.31 33.64 8.72
C ASP A 205 -8.21 33.10 9.86
N ARG A 206 -9.32 32.45 9.53
CA ARG A 206 -10.23 31.81 10.51
C ARG A 206 -9.68 30.50 11.08
N ILE A 207 -8.80 29.82 10.36
CA ILE A 207 -8.18 28.55 10.76
C ILE A 207 -6.92 28.82 11.58
N ILE A 208 -6.04 29.65 11.01
CA ILE A 208 -4.66 29.81 11.48
C ILE A 208 -4.56 30.99 12.47
N GLY A 209 -5.59 31.85 12.57
CA GLY A 209 -5.74 32.80 13.67
C GLY A 209 -5.81 32.16 15.07
N ALA A 210 -5.89 30.83 15.17
CA ALA A 210 -5.95 30.07 16.42
C ALA A 210 -4.61 29.48 16.89
N ARG A 211 -3.56 29.39 16.05
CA ARG A 211 -2.24 28.86 16.43
C ARG A 211 -1.13 29.36 15.51
N ASP A 212 0.02 29.60 16.12
CA ASP A 212 1.30 29.80 15.44
C ASP A 212 1.72 28.45 14.83
N VAL A 213 1.44 28.24 13.54
CA VAL A 213 1.79 27.01 12.82
C VAL A 213 3.15 27.28 12.20
N GLY A 214 4.18 26.57 12.67
CA GLY A 214 5.59 26.81 12.32
C GLY A 214 5.97 26.43 10.88
N LEU A 215 5.22 26.86 9.88
CA LEU A 215 5.48 26.61 8.44
C LEU A 215 6.68 27.42 7.88
N ALA A 216 7.52 27.99 8.74
CA ALA A 216 8.51 29.00 8.40
C ALA A 216 9.98 28.54 8.60
N ASP A 217 10.26 27.24 8.57
CA ASP A 217 11.63 26.71 8.57
C ASP A 217 12.22 26.56 7.14
N GLU A 218 13.55 26.55 7.00
CA GLU A 218 14.24 26.39 5.70
C GLU A 218 13.86 25.08 4.99
N SER A 219 13.54 24.04 5.76
CA SER A 219 13.02 22.75 5.28
C SER A 219 11.64 22.89 4.58
N SER A 220 10.81 23.83 5.05
CA SER A 220 9.50 24.15 4.48
C SER A 220 9.61 24.86 3.13
N GLN A 221 10.66 25.64 2.87
CA GLN A 221 10.80 26.37 1.60
C GLN A 221 11.06 25.43 0.41
N MET A 222 11.95 24.44 0.57
CA MET A 222 12.20 23.45 -0.48
C MET A 222 10.98 22.55 -0.73
N ALA A 223 10.21 22.25 0.31
CA ALA A 223 8.94 21.56 0.18
C ALA A 223 7.91 22.40 -0.58
N SER A 224 7.80 23.69 -0.27
CA SER A 224 6.90 24.63 -0.96
C SER A 224 7.24 24.75 -2.45
N ASP A 225 8.53 24.89 -2.79
CA ASP A 225 8.97 25.00 -4.18
C ASP A 225 8.62 23.74 -5.00
N LEU A 226 8.77 22.55 -4.42
CA LEU A 226 8.42 21.28 -5.07
C LEU A 226 6.90 21.12 -5.24
N LEU A 227 6.12 21.48 -4.22
CA LEU A 227 4.66 21.45 -4.28
C LEU A 227 4.14 22.45 -5.32
N ASN A 228 4.78 23.61 -5.46
CA ASN A 228 4.44 24.63 -6.45
C ASN A 228 4.69 24.17 -7.89
N VAL A 229 5.80 23.48 -8.14
CA VAL A 229 6.05 22.85 -9.45
C VAL A 229 4.94 21.84 -9.77
N TYR A 230 4.58 20.99 -8.81
CA TYR A 230 3.53 19.99 -9.00
C TYR A 230 2.14 20.61 -9.24
N VAL A 231 1.81 21.69 -8.51
CA VAL A 231 0.58 22.49 -8.72
C VAL A 231 0.53 23.07 -10.13
N GLY A 232 1.64 23.65 -10.60
CA GLY A 232 1.73 24.25 -11.94
C GLY A 232 1.59 23.25 -13.09
N GLU A 233 2.02 22.01 -12.90
CA GLU A 233 1.86 20.94 -13.89
C GLU A 233 0.47 20.30 -13.86
N SER A 234 -0.21 20.36 -12.72
CA SER A 234 -1.43 19.59 -12.46
C SER A 234 -2.73 20.37 -12.61
N TYR A 235 -2.68 21.71 -12.47
CA TYR A 235 -3.85 22.59 -12.57
C TYR A 235 -3.78 23.50 -13.80
N ASN A 236 -4.93 24.08 -14.15
CA ASN A 236 -4.96 25.05 -15.24
C ASN A 236 -4.31 26.39 -14.83
N ALA A 237 -4.05 27.26 -15.81
CA ALA A 237 -3.33 28.52 -15.57
C ALA A 237 -3.99 29.43 -14.53
N ALA A 238 -5.33 29.54 -14.53
CA ALA A 238 -6.06 30.36 -13.57
C ALA A 238 -5.99 29.78 -12.15
N GLN A 239 -6.12 28.45 -12.03
CA GLN A 239 -6.03 27.71 -10.77
C GLN A 239 -4.62 27.79 -10.16
N ALA A 240 -3.59 27.55 -10.96
CA ALA A 240 -2.20 27.67 -10.51
C ALA A 240 -1.86 29.10 -10.08
N GLU A 241 -2.35 30.10 -10.82
CA GLU A 241 -2.14 31.50 -10.48
C GLU A 241 -2.79 31.90 -9.15
N VAL A 242 -4.04 31.51 -8.90
CA VAL A 242 -4.69 31.87 -7.63
C VAL A 242 -4.03 31.18 -6.43
N LEU A 243 -3.59 29.92 -6.57
CA LEU A 243 -2.89 29.21 -5.50
C LEU A 243 -1.57 29.89 -5.17
N LYS A 244 -0.79 30.27 -6.19
CA LYS A 244 0.46 31.01 -6.02
C LYS A 244 0.24 32.36 -5.33
N ARG A 245 -0.77 33.13 -5.75
CA ARG A 245 -1.10 34.41 -5.11
C ARG A 245 -1.51 34.24 -3.65
N ILE A 246 -2.27 33.18 -3.33
CA ILE A 246 -2.65 32.86 -1.95
C ILE A 246 -1.42 32.57 -1.09
N GLU A 247 -0.49 31.74 -1.58
CA GLU A 247 0.76 31.44 -0.88
C GLU A 247 1.60 32.70 -0.64
N GLU A 248 1.86 33.50 -1.69
CA GLU A 248 2.66 34.73 -1.59
C GLU A 248 2.07 35.72 -0.58
N GLU A 249 0.76 35.98 -0.65
CA GLU A 249 0.07 36.88 0.27
C GLU A 249 0.02 36.33 1.70
N TYR A 250 -0.10 35.01 1.85
CA TYR A 250 -0.15 34.37 3.16
C TYR A 250 1.21 34.37 3.86
N THR A 251 2.28 34.02 3.15
CA THR A 251 3.66 34.08 3.65
C THR A 251 4.05 35.51 4.04
N ALA A 252 3.69 36.51 3.23
CA ALA A 252 3.91 37.92 3.56
C ALA A 252 3.19 38.35 4.85
N ARG A 253 1.98 37.83 5.11
CA ARG A 253 1.23 38.11 6.35
C ARG A 253 1.86 37.46 7.57
N LEU A 254 2.38 36.23 7.46
CA LEU A 254 3.08 35.55 8.56
C LEU A 254 4.35 36.33 8.98
N LEU A 255 5.21 36.68 8.01
CA LEU A 255 6.42 37.47 8.26
C LEU A 255 6.12 38.85 8.88
N SER A 256 4.96 39.43 8.57
CA SER A 256 4.54 40.72 9.14
C SER A 256 4.03 40.62 10.59
N LYS A 257 3.53 39.46 11.02
CA LYS A 257 3.08 39.23 12.41
C LYS A 257 4.27 38.96 13.35
N ASP A 258 5.29 38.25 12.88
CA ASP A 258 6.50 37.97 13.65
C ASP A 258 7.35 39.23 13.92
N GLY A 259 7.30 40.22 13.02
CA GLY A 259 7.99 41.50 13.19
C GLY A 259 7.27 42.53 14.08
N ALA A 260 6.07 42.25 14.57
CA ALA A 260 5.29 43.17 15.42
C ALA A 260 5.41 42.86 16.93
N GLY A 261 6.26 41.90 17.30
CA GLY A 261 6.46 41.41 18.66
C GLY A 261 7.82 41.72 19.29
N ASP A 262 8.49 42.80 18.89
CA ASP A 262 9.74 43.30 19.50
C ASP A 262 9.56 44.71 20.09
#